data_AF-A0A2P2IEI8-F1
#
_entry.id   AF-A0A2P2IEI8-F1
#
_cell.length_a   1.000
_cell.length_b   1.000
_cell.length_c   1.000
_cell.angle_alpha   90.00
_cell.angle_beta   90.00
_cell.angle_gamma   90.00
#
_symmetry.space_group_name_H-M   'P 1'
#
loop_
_entity.id
_entity.type
_entity.pdbx_description
1 polymer ?
#
loop_
_entity_poly.entity_id
_entity_poly.type
_entity_poly.pdbx_seq_one_letter_code
_entity_poly.pdbx_strand_id
1 'polypeptide(L)'
;QSSSEISTPQEESVTQWLSAILSPTKKWAFNTALAWEISPTLAVYLPTRLNNVPGIEQELRRLVRHNPLPVSHLPDALCFLATSENIMSDLQQLNSMLTWAAVPPVHALSFFSRQHPPHPITAQYAVRVLLSYSPDTVLFYIPQLVQALRYDTMGYVAEFIKYAAAKNQLLAHQLIWNMQTNRFKDEEGHQPDVDLHDLLVNLEEIMLNSLSGPAKQFYQREFDFFGKITNISAIIKPYAKGEERKKACSAALQEVELQPGCYLPSNPEAIVLDIDRSSGTPMQSAAKAPYLARFKVCRCGITEMEKQGMAVSAGQALPAGLGPELWQAAIFKVGDDVRQDMLALQVISIFKNIFQTVGLDLFLF
;
A
#
# COMPACT_ATOMS: atom_id res chain seq x y z
N GLN A 1 -42.65 -0.64 18.59
CA GLN A 1 -43.19 -1.99 18.33
C GLN A 1 -41.99 -2.84 17.95
N SER A 2 -41.63 -3.81 18.78
CA SER A 2 -40.55 -4.76 18.53
C SER A 2 -40.87 -5.52 17.24
N SER A 3 -39.99 -5.47 16.24
CA SER A 3 -40.12 -6.37 15.10
C SER A 3 -39.90 -7.78 15.62
N SER A 4 -40.99 -8.53 15.83
CA SER A 4 -40.91 -9.96 16.04
C SER A 4 -40.18 -10.56 14.84
N GLU A 5 -39.06 -11.22 15.09
CA GLU A 5 -38.31 -11.95 14.06
C GLU A 5 -39.28 -12.87 13.30
N ILE A 6 -39.34 -12.69 11.98
CA ILE A 6 -40.19 -13.50 11.10
C ILE A 6 -39.47 -14.85 10.95
N SER A 7 -39.72 -15.79 11.86
CA SER A 7 -39.20 -17.16 11.75
C SER A 7 -40.11 -18.01 10.87
N THR A 8 -39.53 -18.81 9.98
CA THR A 8 -40.27 -19.78 9.17
C THR A 8 -40.21 -21.17 9.81
N PRO A 9 -41.27 -22.00 9.73
CA PRO A 9 -41.29 -23.31 10.41
C PRO A 9 -40.14 -24.28 10.06
N GLN A 10 -39.50 -24.09 8.91
CA GLN A 10 -38.38 -24.92 8.45
C GLN A 10 -37.03 -24.49 9.05
N GLU A 11 -36.94 -23.28 9.60
CA GLU A 11 -35.73 -22.75 10.23
C GLU A 11 -35.35 -23.56 11.48
N GLU A 12 -36.33 -24.01 12.26
CA GLU A 12 -36.10 -24.88 13.41
C GLU A 12 -35.48 -26.22 13.00
N SER A 13 -35.93 -26.81 11.89
CA SER A 13 -35.35 -28.05 11.36
C SER A 13 -33.90 -27.86 10.90
N VAL A 14 -33.59 -26.76 10.22
CA VAL A 14 -32.22 -26.42 9.82
C VAL A 14 -31.33 -26.18 11.04
N THR A 15 -31.85 -25.49 12.05
CA THR A 15 -31.13 -25.20 13.30
C THR A 15 -30.84 -26.49 14.08
N GLN A 16 -31.82 -27.40 14.17
CA GLN A 16 -31.64 -28.72 14.77
C GLN A 16 -30.58 -29.54 14.01
N TRP A 17 -30.64 -29.55 12.67
CA TRP A 17 -29.64 -30.23 11.85
C TRP A 17 -28.23 -29.65 12.04
N LEU A 18 -28.10 -28.32 12.05
CA LEU A 18 -26.83 -27.63 12.26
C LEU A 18 -26.25 -27.96 13.64
N SER A 19 -27.08 -27.93 14.69
CA SER A 19 -26.66 -28.25 16.05
C SER A 19 -26.18 -29.71 16.19
N ALA A 20 -26.85 -30.65 15.51
CA ALA A 20 -26.45 -32.05 15.48
C ALA A 20 -25.14 -32.27 14.69
N ILE A 21 -24.86 -31.43 13.69
CA ILE A 21 -23.66 -31.53 12.85
C ILE A 21 -22.43 -30.86 13.48
N LEU A 22 -22.61 -29.71 14.12
CA LEU A 22 -21.53 -28.99 14.80
C LEU A 22 -21.22 -29.55 16.19
N SER A 23 -21.83 -30.67 16.56
CA SER A 23 -21.54 -31.37 17.82
C SER A 23 -20.02 -31.60 17.99
N PRO A 24 -19.43 -31.23 19.15
CA PRO A 24 -18.00 -31.41 19.43
C PRO A 24 -17.50 -32.86 19.34
N THR A 25 -18.43 -33.82 19.36
CA THR A 25 -18.12 -35.26 19.28
C THR A 25 -17.81 -35.74 17.86
N LYS A 26 -18.14 -34.97 16.81
CA LYS A 26 -17.86 -35.35 15.42
C LYS A 26 -16.41 -35.05 15.04
N LYS A 27 -15.71 -36.07 14.54
CA LYS A 27 -14.37 -35.94 13.97
C LYS A 27 -14.47 -35.39 12.54
N TRP A 28 -14.26 -34.08 12.41
CA TRP A 28 -14.35 -33.39 11.12
C TRP A 28 -13.21 -33.71 10.14
N ALA A 29 -12.14 -34.37 10.60
CA ALA A 29 -11.07 -34.84 9.72
C ALA A 29 -11.60 -35.78 8.62
N PHE A 30 -12.48 -36.73 8.94
CA PHE A 30 -13.07 -37.63 7.94
C PHE A 30 -13.89 -36.86 6.89
N ASN A 31 -14.75 -35.95 7.33
CA ASN A 31 -15.56 -35.13 6.42
C ASN A 31 -14.69 -34.22 5.55
N THR A 32 -13.58 -33.74 6.08
CA THR A 32 -12.61 -32.90 5.35
C THR A 32 -11.89 -33.72 4.28
N ALA A 33 -11.45 -34.95 4.61
CA ALA A 33 -10.87 -35.88 3.66
C ALA A 33 -11.87 -36.28 2.56
N LEU A 34 -13.11 -36.59 2.91
CA LEU A 34 -14.17 -36.88 1.96
C LEU A 34 -14.45 -35.67 1.05
N ALA A 35 -14.53 -34.46 1.61
CA ALA A 35 -14.69 -33.24 0.83
C ALA A 35 -13.52 -33.04 -0.14
N TRP A 36 -12.29 -33.36 0.27
CA TRP A 36 -11.11 -33.27 -0.60
C TRP A 36 -11.15 -34.27 -1.75
N GLU A 37 -11.57 -35.51 -1.49
CA GLU A 37 -11.76 -36.53 -2.52
C GLU A 37 -12.82 -36.13 -3.55
N ILE A 38 -13.91 -35.51 -3.09
CA ILE A 38 -14.97 -34.98 -3.96
C ILE A 38 -14.45 -33.77 -4.76
N SER A 39 -13.85 -32.80 -4.06
CA SER A 39 -13.32 -31.57 -4.64
C SER A 39 -12.35 -30.89 -3.67
N PRO A 40 -11.05 -30.82 -3.99
CA PRO A 40 -10.07 -30.09 -3.18
C PRO A 40 -10.47 -28.62 -2.93
N THR A 41 -11.09 -27.97 -3.91
CA THR A 41 -11.64 -26.62 -3.79
C THR A 41 -12.71 -26.53 -2.71
N LEU A 42 -13.66 -27.48 -2.67
CA LEU A 42 -14.68 -27.53 -1.61
C LEU A 42 -14.03 -27.62 -0.23
N ALA A 43 -13.05 -28.51 -0.09
CA ALA A 43 -12.35 -28.74 1.17
C ALA A 43 -11.62 -27.48 1.67
N VAL A 44 -10.91 -26.76 0.79
CA VAL A 44 -10.21 -25.50 1.09
C VAL A 44 -11.14 -24.46 1.72
N TYR A 45 -12.39 -24.38 1.25
CA TYR A 45 -13.40 -23.44 1.75
C TYR A 45 -14.35 -24.03 2.80
N LEU A 46 -14.02 -25.16 3.43
CA LEU A 46 -14.77 -25.64 4.60
C LEU A 46 -14.56 -24.76 5.84
N PRO A 47 -13.33 -24.34 6.20
CA PRO A 47 -13.09 -23.52 7.39
C PRO A 47 -13.79 -22.16 7.35
N THR A 48 -14.02 -21.60 6.16
CA THR A 48 -14.71 -20.30 5.99
C THR A 48 -16.22 -20.38 6.23
N ARG A 49 -16.80 -21.57 6.10
CA ARG A 49 -18.23 -21.84 6.35
C ARG A 49 -18.47 -22.40 7.75
N LEU A 50 -17.55 -23.25 8.21
CA LEU A 50 -17.61 -23.96 9.48
C LEU A 50 -16.53 -23.43 10.42
N ASN A 51 -16.75 -22.20 10.90
CA ASN A 51 -15.80 -21.50 11.76
C ASN A 51 -15.57 -22.25 13.09
N ASN A 52 -14.32 -22.22 13.57
CA ASN A 52 -13.91 -22.77 14.88
C ASN A 52 -14.14 -24.26 15.09
N VAL A 53 -14.26 -25.04 14.01
CA VAL A 53 -14.39 -26.51 14.10
C VAL A 53 -13.00 -27.16 14.13
N PRO A 54 -12.62 -27.84 15.22
CA PRO A 54 -11.30 -28.43 15.35
C PRO A 54 -11.10 -29.59 14.36
N GLY A 55 -9.86 -29.72 13.87
CA GLY A 55 -9.45 -30.82 12.99
C GLY A 55 -9.61 -30.56 11.49
N ILE A 56 -10.45 -29.62 11.04
CA ILE A 56 -10.57 -29.28 9.60
C ILE A 56 -9.25 -28.71 9.09
N GLU A 57 -8.74 -27.65 9.72
CA GLU A 57 -7.49 -27.03 9.28
C GLU A 57 -6.30 -27.98 9.34
N GLN A 58 -6.21 -28.80 10.39
CA GLN A 58 -5.11 -29.76 10.54
C GLN A 58 -5.12 -30.79 9.41
N GLU A 59 -6.30 -31.28 9.07
CA GLU A 59 -6.45 -32.24 7.97
C GLU A 59 -6.19 -31.58 6.61
N LEU A 60 -6.64 -30.35 6.38
CA LEU A 60 -6.30 -29.58 5.17
C LEU A 60 -4.80 -29.36 5.04
N ARG A 61 -4.11 -28.95 6.11
CA ARG A 61 -2.64 -28.81 6.11
C ARG A 61 -1.96 -30.13 5.73
N ARG A 62 -2.45 -31.27 6.25
CA ARG A 62 -1.94 -32.60 5.91
C ARG A 62 -2.16 -32.93 4.42
N LEU A 63 -3.38 -32.72 3.92
CA LEU A 63 -3.77 -33.03 2.54
C LEU A 63 -3.05 -32.16 1.51
N VAL A 64 -3.01 -30.83 1.74
CA VAL A 64 -2.30 -29.87 0.87
C VAL A 64 -0.80 -30.13 0.90
N ARG A 65 -0.22 -30.45 2.06
CA ARG A 65 1.20 -30.84 2.15
C ARG A 65 1.49 -32.12 1.38
N HIS A 66 0.58 -33.09 1.37
CA HIS A 66 0.78 -34.35 0.65
C HIS A 66 0.65 -34.18 -0.87
N ASN A 67 -0.35 -33.41 -1.32
CA ASN A 67 -0.58 -33.15 -2.73
C ASN A 67 -1.02 -31.69 -2.94
N PRO A 68 -0.08 -30.75 -3.16
CA PRO A 68 -0.38 -29.33 -3.31
C PRO A 68 -0.98 -28.97 -4.68
N LEU A 69 -0.67 -29.74 -5.72
CA LEU A 69 -1.02 -29.40 -7.11
C LEU A 69 -2.53 -29.19 -7.37
N PRO A 70 -3.46 -30.00 -6.82
CA PRO A 70 -4.88 -29.83 -7.06
C PRO A 70 -5.45 -28.49 -6.57
N VAL A 71 -4.77 -27.79 -5.66
CA VAL A 71 -5.23 -26.53 -5.09
C VAL A 71 -4.31 -25.35 -5.38
N SER A 72 -3.25 -25.55 -6.18
CA SER A 72 -2.28 -24.49 -6.48
C SER A 72 -2.90 -23.32 -7.25
N HIS A 73 -4.02 -23.53 -7.92
CA HIS A 73 -4.80 -22.50 -8.61
C HIS A 73 -5.65 -21.63 -7.65
N LEU A 74 -5.74 -22.00 -6.37
CA LEU A 74 -6.52 -21.30 -5.35
C LEU A 74 -5.58 -20.48 -4.45
N PRO A 75 -5.60 -19.14 -4.49
CA PRO A 75 -4.77 -18.32 -3.62
C PRO A 75 -4.95 -18.63 -2.13
N ASP A 76 -6.20 -18.83 -1.71
CA ASP A 76 -6.57 -19.07 -0.30
C ASP A 76 -6.02 -20.39 0.25
N ALA A 77 -5.71 -21.36 -0.61
CA ALA A 77 -5.17 -22.64 -0.18
C ALA A 77 -3.69 -22.56 0.24
N LEU A 78 -2.98 -21.50 -0.14
CA LEU A 78 -1.56 -21.35 0.13
C LEU A 78 -1.26 -21.34 1.64
N CYS A 79 -2.16 -20.79 2.46
CA CYS A 79 -1.97 -20.70 3.91
C CYS A 79 -1.85 -22.08 4.58
N PHE A 80 -2.38 -23.14 3.95
CA PHE A 80 -2.27 -24.52 4.45
C PHE A 80 -0.91 -25.16 4.12
N LEU A 81 -0.20 -24.65 3.10
CA LEU A 81 1.14 -25.09 2.72
C LEU A 81 2.24 -24.21 3.34
N ALA A 82 2.12 -22.89 3.23
CA ALA A 82 3.13 -21.92 3.62
C ALA A 82 3.04 -21.53 5.11
N THR A 83 2.93 -22.53 5.99
CA THR A 83 2.94 -22.30 7.44
C THR A 83 4.36 -22.05 7.94
N SER A 84 4.52 -21.32 9.05
CA SER A 84 5.84 -21.04 9.62
C SER A 84 6.60 -22.32 9.96
N GLU A 85 5.92 -23.36 10.45
CA GLU A 85 6.51 -24.69 10.70
C GLU A 85 7.06 -25.33 9.42
N ASN A 86 6.29 -25.31 8.33
CA ASN A 86 6.70 -25.91 7.06
C ASN A 86 7.90 -25.16 6.45
N ILE A 87 7.91 -23.84 6.57
CA ILE A 87 9.00 -22.99 6.08
C ILE A 87 10.28 -23.19 6.92
N MET A 88 10.16 -23.23 8.25
CA MET A 88 11.30 -23.53 9.13
C MET A 88 11.90 -24.91 8.86
N SER A 89 11.06 -25.87 8.47
CA SER A 89 11.48 -27.25 8.19
C SER A 89 11.98 -27.47 6.77
N ASP A 90 12.08 -26.42 5.94
CA ASP A 90 12.50 -26.48 4.52
C ASP A 90 11.80 -27.60 3.73
N LEU A 91 10.47 -27.64 3.82
CA LEU A 91 9.70 -28.70 3.15
C LEU A 91 9.84 -28.61 1.63
N GLN A 92 10.21 -29.74 1.00
CA GLN A 92 10.35 -29.84 -0.46
C GLN A 92 9.07 -29.42 -1.22
N GLN A 93 7.89 -29.62 -0.63
CA GLN A 93 6.61 -29.25 -1.25
C GLN A 93 6.40 -27.74 -1.37
N LEU A 94 7.19 -26.92 -0.66
CA LEU A 94 7.19 -25.46 -0.83
C LEU A 94 7.57 -25.06 -2.26
N ASN A 95 8.30 -25.89 -3.02
CA ASN A 95 8.60 -25.62 -4.43
C ASN A 95 7.34 -25.40 -5.28
N SER A 96 6.20 -25.98 -4.90
CA SER A 96 4.92 -25.74 -5.58
C SER A 96 4.43 -24.29 -5.44
N MET A 97 4.94 -23.52 -4.47
CA MET A 97 4.65 -22.09 -4.34
C MET A 97 5.07 -21.32 -5.60
N LEU A 98 6.18 -21.69 -6.25
CA LEU A 98 6.71 -20.97 -7.41
C LEU A 98 5.73 -20.92 -8.59
N THR A 99 4.78 -21.85 -8.66
CA THR A 99 3.73 -21.90 -9.69
C THR A 99 2.32 -21.67 -9.14
N TRP A 100 2.18 -21.41 -7.83
CA TRP A 100 0.89 -21.15 -7.19
C TRP A 100 0.21 -19.90 -7.75
N ALA A 101 -1.10 -19.81 -7.66
CA ALA A 101 -1.85 -18.60 -7.99
C ALA A 101 -1.39 -17.41 -7.12
N ALA A 102 -1.54 -16.20 -7.66
CA ALA A 102 -1.13 -14.99 -6.97
C ALA A 102 -2.07 -14.68 -5.79
N VAL A 103 -1.51 -14.49 -4.60
CA VAL A 103 -2.24 -13.99 -3.42
C VAL A 103 -2.37 -12.46 -3.44
N PRO A 104 -3.25 -11.88 -2.61
CA PRO A 104 -3.27 -10.44 -2.39
C PRO A 104 -1.89 -9.89 -1.97
N PRO A 105 -1.52 -8.64 -2.33
CA PRO A 105 -0.21 -8.07 -2.00
C PRO A 105 0.11 -8.09 -0.50
N VAL A 106 -0.90 -7.94 0.36
CA VAL A 106 -0.74 -8.02 1.82
C VAL A 106 -0.20 -9.38 2.27
N HIS A 107 -0.69 -10.47 1.67
CA HIS A 107 -0.19 -11.82 1.95
C HIS A 107 1.19 -12.07 1.32
N ALA A 108 1.49 -11.46 0.17
CA ALA A 108 2.85 -11.56 -0.39
C ALA A 108 3.87 -10.84 0.53
N LEU A 109 3.52 -9.64 1.01
CA LEU A 109 4.35 -8.85 1.91
C LEU A 109 4.52 -9.49 3.29
N SER A 110 3.58 -10.33 3.74
CA SER A 110 3.72 -11.01 5.03
C SER A 110 4.93 -11.95 5.08
N PHE A 111 5.36 -12.51 3.94
CA PHE A 111 6.59 -13.32 3.85
C PHE A 111 7.87 -12.52 4.09
N PHE A 112 7.80 -11.19 4.02
CA PHE A 112 8.87 -10.26 4.39
C PHE A 112 8.57 -9.57 5.72
N SER A 113 7.97 -10.30 6.67
CA SER A 113 7.63 -9.81 8.00
C SER A 113 7.97 -10.83 9.07
N ARG A 114 7.84 -10.45 10.34
CA ARG A 114 8.03 -11.36 11.50
C ARG A 114 7.06 -12.55 11.54
N GLN A 115 6.01 -12.57 10.71
CA GLN A 115 5.03 -13.65 10.69
C GLN A 115 5.62 -14.95 10.13
N HIS A 116 6.60 -14.84 9.21
CA HIS A 116 7.21 -15.99 8.55
C HIS A 116 8.74 -15.92 8.66
N PRO A 117 9.41 -17.07 8.82
CA PRO A 117 10.87 -17.11 8.71
C PRO A 117 11.30 -16.79 7.26
N PRO A 118 12.45 -16.12 7.06
CA PRO A 118 12.98 -15.87 5.73
C PRO A 118 13.28 -17.17 4.98
N HIS A 119 12.82 -17.30 3.73
CA HIS A 119 13.04 -18.50 2.92
C HIS A 119 13.09 -18.16 1.42
N PRO A 120 14.01 -18.74 0.62
CA PRO A 120 14.20 -18.32 -0.77
C PRO A 120 12.95 -18.52 -1.64
N ILE A 121 12.24 -19.65 -1.45
CA ILE A 121 11.05 -19.96 -2.25
C ILE A 121 9.88 -19.04 -1.91
N THR A 122 9.69 -18.67 -0.64
CA THR A 122 8.61 -17.77 -0.24
C THR A 122 8.91 -16.35 -0.70
N ALA A 123 10.19 -15.93 -0.65
CA ALA A 123 10.64 -14.64 -1.17
C ALA A 123 10.47 -14.54 -2.69
N GLN A 124 10.90 -15.55 -3.46
CA GLN A 124 10.70 -15.59 -4.92
C GLN A 124 9.22 -15.57 -5.29
N TYR A 125 8.40 -16.35 -4.58
CA TYR A 125 6.95 -16.34 -4.75
C TYR A 125 6.39 -14.94 -4.50
N ALA A 126 6.73 -14.32 -3.37
CA ALA A 126 6.24 -13.01 -2.98
C ALA A 126 6.62 -11.92 -4.01
N VAL A 127 7.88 -11.89 -4.46
CA VAL A 127 8.31 -10.96 -5.52
C VAL A 127 7.57 -11.20 -6.82
N ARG A 128 7.39 -12.45 -7.26
CA ARG A 128 6.60 -12.78 -8.46
C ARG A 128 5.16 -12.29 -8.33
N VAL A 129 4.55 -12.45 -7.16
CA VAL A 129 3.19 -11.96 -6.88
C VAL A 129 3.15 -10.44 -6.98
N LEU A 130 4.06 -9.72 -6.32
CA LEU A 130 4.11 -8.26 -6.37
C LEU A 130 4.32 -7.74 -7.81
N LEU A 131 5.15 -8.42 -8.60
CA LEU A 131 5.38 -8.10 -10.02
C LEU A 131 4.16 -8.35 -10.92
N SER A 132 3.19 -9.17 -10.49
CA SER A 132 1.97 -9.45 -11.27
C SER A 132 0.91 -8.36 -11.15
N TYR A 133 1.01 -7.50 -10.13
CA TYR A 133 0.06 -6.40 -9.90
C TYR A 133 0.44 -5.14 -10.67
N SER A 134 -0.57 -4.30 -10.92
CA SER A 134 -0.37 -2.98 -11.54
C SER A 134 0.51 -2.06 -10.66
N PRO A 135 1.24 -1.10 -11.26
CA PRO A 135 1.99 -0.10 -10.50
C PRO A 135 1.13 0.64 -9.46
N ASP A 136 -0.12 0.94 -9.80
CA ASP A 136 -1.08 1.63 -8.92
C ASP A 136 -1.37 0.82 -7.65
N THR A 137 -1.52 -0.50 -7.80
CA THR A 137 -1.71 -1.41 -6.67
C THR A 137 -0.45 -1.51 -5.82
N VAL A 138 0.74 -1.55 -6.43
CA VAL A 138 2.02 -1.59 -5.68
C VAL A 138 2.27 -0.26 -4.96
N LEU A 139 1.95 0.87 -5.60
CA LEU A 139 2.09 2.21 -5.05
C LEU A 139 1.32 2.35 -3.73
N PHE A 140 0.12 1.78 -3.67
CA PHE A 140 -0.68 1.75 -2.46
C PHE A 140 0.02 1.09 -1.26
N TYR A 141 0.93 0.13 -1.49
CA TYR A 141 1.64 -0.61 -0.45
C TYR A 141 3.11 -0.18 -0.25
N ILE A 142 3.55 0.94 -0.83
CA ILE A 142 4.91 1.47 -0.63
C ILE A 142 5.32 1.55 0.84
N PRO A 143 4.49 2.04 1.78
CA PRO A 143 4.89 2.12 3.19
C PRO A 143 5.26 0.75 3.75
N GLN A 144 4.50 -0.30 3.43
CA GLN A 144 4.78 -1.66 3.85
C GLN A 144 5.98 -2.25 3.13
N LEU A 145 6.16 -1.93 1.85
CA LEU A 145 7.28 -2.40 1.04
C LEU A 145 8.63 -1.86 1.56
N VAL A 146 8.68 -0.59 1.97
CA VAL A 146 9.88 -0.01 2.59
C VAL A 146 10.13 -0.66 3.96
N GLN A 147 9.09 -0.96 4.75
CA GLN A 147 9.28 -1.68 6.01
C GLN A 147 9.70 -3.16 5.82
N ALA A 148 9.30 -3.79 4.71
CA ALA A 148 9.68 -5.17 4.39
C ALA A 148 11.21 -5.34 4.24
N LEU A 149 11.93 -4.26 3.87
CA LEU A 149 13.38 -4.25 3.81
C LEU A 149 14.06 -4.61 5.15
N ARG A 150 13.40 -4.37 6.30
CA ARG A 150 13.91 -4.78 7.63
C ARG A 150 14.11 -6.29 7.75
N TYR A 151 13.35 -7.05 6.99
CA TYR A 151 13.34 -8.51 7.04
C TYR A 151 13.87 -9.14 5.74
N ASP A 152 14.42 -8.34 4.83
CA ASP A 152 14.96 -8.79 3.55
C ASP A 152 16.39 -9.31 3.68
N THR A 153 16.54 -10.48 4.28
CA THR A 153 17.87 -11.09 4.53
C THR A 153 18.60 -11.53 3.25
N MET A 154 17.88 -11.66 2.13
CA MET A 154 18.39 -12.21 0.87
C MET A 154 18.42 -11.17 -0.26
N GLY A 155 17.96 -9.94 -0.03
CA GLY A 155 17.96 -8.85 -1.01
C GLY A 155 16.84 -8.91 -2.06
N TYR A 156 15.83 -9.77 -1.91
CA TYR A 156 14.75 -9.89 -2.90
C TYR A 156 13.85 -8.65 -2.95
N VAL A 157 13.57 -8.04 -1.80
CA VAL A 157 12.78 -6.80 -1.72
C VAL A 157 13.59 -5.64 -2.28
N ALA A 158 14.87 -5.55 -1.94
CA ALA A 158 15.77 -4.52 -2.47
C ALA A 158 15.89 -4.60 -4.01
N GLU A 159 16.08 -5.81 -4.57
CA GLU A 159 16.09 -6.02 -6.02
C GLU A 159 14.74 -5.70 -6.68
N PHE A 160 13.64 -6.11 -6.05
CA PHE A 160 12.30 -5.77 -6.53
C PHE A 160 12.08 -4.25 -6.59
N ILE A 161 12.47 -3.52 -5.55
CA ILE A 161 12.37 -2.06 -5.49
C ILE A 161 13.19 -1.42 -6.63
N LYS A 162 14.44 -1.84 -6.82
CA LYS A 162 15.29 -1.35 -7.92
C LYS A 162 14.65 -1.59 -9.28
N TYR A 163 14.16 -2.80 -9.51
CA TYR A 163 13.48 -3.18 -10.75
C TYR A 163 12.22 -2.34 -10.99
N ALA A 164 11.37 -2.20 -9.98
CA ALA A 164 10.10 -1.49 -10.09
C ALA A 164 10.31 0.02 -10.30
N ALA A 165 11.27 0.61 -9.58
CA ALA A 165 11.67 2.00 -9.74
C ALA A 165 12.26 2.31 -11.13
N ALA A 166 13.05 1.39 -11.69
CA ALA A 166 13.60 1.56 -13.03
C ALA A 166 12.51 1.56 -14.13
N LYS A 167 11.35 0.93 -13.86
CA LYS A 167 10.25 0.81 -14.82
C LYS A 167 9.20 1.91 -14.72
N ASN A 168 8.98 2.45 -13.52
CA ASN A 168 7.94 3.45 -13.27
C ASN A 168 8.52 4.60 -12.44
N GLN A 169 8.57 5.78 -13.04
CA GLN A 169 9.18 6.97 -12.45
C GLN A 169 8.38 7.52 -11.27
N LEU A 170 7.05 7.41 -11.31
CA LEU A 170 6.21 7.83 -10.18
C LEU A 170 6.37 6.90 -8.99
N LEU A 171 6.42 5.60 -9.24
CA LEU A 171 6.74 4.61 -8.21
C LEU A 171 8.12 4.90 -7.62
N ALA A 172 9.12 5.22 -8.45
CA ALA A 172 10.45 5.61 -7.99
C ALA A 172 10.41 6.86 -7.08
N HIS A 173 9.69 7.91 -7.49
CA HIS A 173 9.54 9.14 -6.70
C HIS A 173 8.87 8.87 -5.34
N GLN A 174 7.77 8.11 -5.34
CA GLN A 174 7.03 7.76 -4.12
C GLN A 174 7.84 6.87 -3.19
N LEU A 175 8.62 5.94 -3.74
CA LEU A 175 9.60 5.15 -2.99
C LEU A 175 10.64 6.06 -2.34
N ILE A 176 11.24 6.99 -3.09
CA ILE A 176 12.26 7.92 -2.57
C ILE A 176 11.69 8.77 -1.43
N TRP A 177 10.51 9.38 -1.58
CA TRP A 177 9.88 10.12 -0.49
C TRP A 177 9.64 9.26 0.75
N ASN A 178 9.19 8.03 0.56
CA ASN A 178 8.97 7.11 1.67
C ASN A 178 10.29 6.70 2.35
N MET A 179 11.35 6.46 1.57
CA MET A 179 12.70 6.17 2.09
C MET A 179 13.24 7.34 2.89
N GLN A 180 13.19 8.56 2.35
CA GLN A 180 13.62 9.78 3.04
C GLN A 180 12.94 9.95 4.39
N THR A 181 11.63 9.65 4.46
CA THR A 181 10.83 9.73 5.68
C THR A 181 11.17 8.62 6.69
N ASN A 182 11.67 7.47 6.25
CA ASN A 182 11.94 6.30 7.11
C ASN A 182 13.42 6.13 7.51
N ARG A 183 14.32 6.98 7.01
CA ARG A 183 15.74 6.99 7.42
C ARG A 183 15.95 7.34 8.89
N PHE A 184 15.00 8.06 9.49
CA PHE A 184 15.06 8.53 10.86
C PHE A 184 13.81 8.12 11.64
N LYS A 185 13.99 7.89 12.94
CA LYS A 185 12.90 7.53 13.85
C LYS A 185 12.18 8.76 14.38
N ASP A 186 12.93 9.82 14.63
CA ASP A 186 12.45 11.09 15.15
C ASP A 186 12.03 12.06 14.03
N GLU A 187 11.28 13.09 14.41
CA GLU A 187 10.75 14.08 13.48
C GLU A 187 11.80 15.10 13.05
N GLU A 188 12.84 15.28 13.86
CA GLU A 188 13.92 16.23 13.65
C GLU A 188 15.09 15.65 12.84
N GLY A 189 15.10 14.34 12.57
CA GLY A 189 16.12 13.67 11.77
C GLY A 189 17.46 13.50 12.48
N HIS A 190 17.49 13.42 13.82
CA HIS A 190 18.72 13.20 14.59
C HIS A 190 18.96 11.74 14.94
N GLN A 191 17.91 10.91 14.97
CA GLN A 191 17.98 9.50 15.36
C GLN A 191 17.84 8.60 14.13
N PRO A 192 18.97 8.22 13.49
CA PRO A 192 18.92 7.32 12.35
C PRO A 192 18.33 5.97 12.76
N ASP A 193 17.54 5.37 11.86
CA ASP A 193 17.02 4.04 12.09
C ASP A 193 18.13 2.99 11.96
N VAL A 194 18.45 2.29 13.05
CA VAL A 194 19.56 1.34 13.11
C VAL A 194 19.47 0.23 12.05
N ASP A 195 18.26 -0.22 11.69
CA ASP A 195 18.10 -1.33 10.75
C ASP A 195 17.96 -0.85 9.30
N LEU A 196 17.43 0.36 9.09
CA LEU A 196 17.05 0.85 7.76
C LEU A 196 17.95 1.96 7.23
N HIS A 197 18.57 2.79 8.07
CA HIS A 197 19.18 4.05 7.62
C HIS A 197 20.17 3.84 6.46
N ASP A 198 21.22 3.05 6.66
CA ASP A 198 22.25 2.81 5.65
C ASP A 198 21.69 2.10 4.41
N LEU A 199 20.75 1.18 4.60
CA LEU A 199 20.09 0.44 3.53
C LEU A 199 19.28 1.39 2.62
N LEU A 200 18.49 2.27 3.22
CA LEU A 200 17.66 3.25 2.49
C LEU A 200 18.51 4.36 1.86
N VAL A 201 19.62 4.75 2.48
CA VAL A 201 20.58 5.69 1.89
C VAL A 201 21.20 5.10 0.62
N ASN A 202 21.72 3.87 0.72
CA ASN A 202 22.33 3.18 -0.41
C ASN A 202 21.31 2.92 -1.54
N LEU A 203 20.11 2.45 -1.19
CA LEU A 203 19.07 2.13 -2.18
C LEU A 203 18.59 3.38 -2.94
N GLU A 204 18.38 4.50 -2.25
CA GLU A 204 18.06 5.78 -2.88
C GLU A 204 19.21 6.24 -3.80
N GLU A 205 20.47 6.14 -3.36
CA GLU A 205 21.62 6.51 -4.19
C GLU A 205 21.68 5.67 -5.48
N ILE A 206 21.48 4.35 -5.38
CA ILE A 206 21.41 3.47 -6.56
C ILE A 206 20.27 3.91 -7.49
N MET A 207 19.08 4.17 -6.94
CA MET A 207 17.93 4.60 -7.73
C MET A 207 18.23 5.93 -8.45
N LEU A 208 18.73 6.94 -7.74
CA LEU A 208 19.06 8.25 -8.31
C LEU A 208 20.16 8.18 -9.36
N ASN A 209 21.17 7.34 -9.16
CA ASN A 209 22.24 7.13 -10.13
C ASN A 209 21.76 6.39 -11.39
N SER A 210 20.69 5.60 -11.29
CA SER A 210 20.06 4.96 -12.45
C SER A 210 19.20 5.91 -13.30
N LEU A 211 18.73 7.02 -12.72
CA LEU A 211 17.93 8.02 -13.44
C LEU A 211 18.78 8.78 -14.45
N SER A 212 18.27 8.94 -15.67
CA SER A 212 18.91 9.71 -16.73
C SER A 212 17.89 10.41 -17.64
N GLY A 213 18.36 11.36 -18.45
CA GLY A 213 17.52 12.06 -19.44
C GLY A 213 16.26 12.71 -18.83
N PRO A 214 15.09 12.57 -19.47
CA PRO A 214 13.84 13.14 -18.99
C PRO A 214 13.40 12.64 -17.61
N ALA A 215 13.77 11.41 -17.24
CA ALA A 215 13.41 10.84 -15.93
C ALA A 215 14.12 11.58 -14.78
N LYS A 216 15.44 11.81 -14.92
CA LYS A 216 16.20 12.58 -13.94
C LYS A 216 15.71 14.01 -13.82
N GLN A 217 15.40 14.64 -14.95
CA GLN A 217 14.86 16.00 -14.97
C GLN A 217 13.46 16.07 -14.35
N PHE A 218 12.62 15.05 -14.56
CA PHE A 218 11.32 14.96 -13.94
C PHE A 218 11.44 14.85 -12.41
N TYR A 219 12.28 13.95 -11.91
CA TYR A 219 12.60 13.83 -10.49
C TYR A 219 13.07 15.17 -9.89
N GLN A 220 14.06 15.81 -10.51
CA GLN A 220 14.61 17.08 -10.02
C GLN A 220 13.55 18.17 -9.98
N ARG A 221 12.80 18.36 -11.08
CA ARG A 221 11.72 19.35 -11.16
C ARG A 221 10.69 19.14 -10.05
N GLU A 222 10.26 17.89 -9.85
CA GLU A 222 9.25 17.52 -8.87
C GLU A 222 9.72 17.80 -7.43
N PHE A 223 10.90 17.29 -7.08
CA PHE A 223 11.45 17.41 -5.73
C PHE A 223 11.87 18.85 -5.40
N ASP A 224 12.42 19.60 -6.37
CA ASP A 224 12.76 21.00 -6.16
C ASP A 224 11.51 21.86 -5.97
N PHE A 225 10.48 21.63 -6.78
CA PHE A 225 9.22 22.38 -6.70
C PHE A 225 8.51 22.15 -5.36
N PHE A 226 8.28 20.89 -4.97
CA PHE A 226 7.63 20.60 -3.68
C PHE A 226 8.56 20.81 -2.48
N GLY A 227 9.88 20.77 -2.67
CA GLY A 227 10.86 21.21 -1.68
C GLY A 227 10.67 22.68 -1.33
N LYS A 228 10.55 23.57 -2.33
CA LYS A 228 10.27 25.01 -2.13
C LYS A 228 8.93 25.23 -1.43
N ILE A 229 7.87 24.54 -1.87
CA ILE A 229 6.54 24.63 -1.26
C ILE A 229 6.59 24.15 0.20
N THR A 230 7.21 23.01 0.48
CA THR A 230 7.33 22.48 1.84
C THR A 230 8.13 23.43 2.75
N ASN A 231 9.18 24.05 2.22
CA ASN A 231 10.02 25.01 2.96
C ASN A 231 9.27 26.29 3.38
N ILE A 232 8.13 26.63 2.78
CA ILE A 232 7.28 27.73 3.25
C ILE A 232 6.90 27.54 4.72
N SER A 233 6.66 26.31 5.18
CA SER A 233 6.36 26.03 6.58
C SER A 233 7.50 26.46 7.52
N ALA A 234 8.76 26.24 7.10
CA ALA A 234 9.93 26.68 7.84
C ALA A 234 10.08 28.22 7.81
N ILE A 235 9.81 28.86 6.68
CA ILE A 235 9.85 30.33 6.51
C ILE A 235 8.83 31.01 7.44
N ILE A 236 7.62 30.46 7.57
CA ILE A 236 6.54 31.10 8.35
C ILE A 236 6.61 30.78 9.85
N LYS A 237 7.39 29.76 10.25
CA LYS A 237 7.51 29.31 11.64
C LYS A 237 7.96 30.41 12.63
N PRO A 238 8.91 31.30 12.31
CA PRO A 238 9.37 32.35 13.23
C PRO A 238 8.33 33.46 13.48
N TYR A 239 7.39 33.68 12.56
CA TYR A 239 6.40 34.75 12.67
C TYR A 239 5.33 34.43 13.72
N ALA A 240 4.83 35.46 14.41
CA ALA A 240 3.80 35.29 15.43
C ALA A 240 2.50 34.77 14.81
N LYS A 241 1.78 33.92 15.57
CA LYS A 241 0.47 33.40 15.15
C LYS A 241 -0.50 34.56 14.87
N GLY A 242 -1.30 34.44 13.81
CA GLY A 242 -2.29 35.45 13.41
C GLY A 242 -1.96 36.06 12.06
N GLU A 243 -2.27 37.34 11.90
CA GLU A 243 -2.16 38.06 10.62
C GLU A 243 -0.72 38.17 10.11
N GLU A 244 0.26 38.27 11.00
CA GLU A 244 1.67 38.39 10.61
C GLU A 244 2.16 37.13 9.87
N ARG A 245 1.93 35.95 10.46
CA ARG A 245 2.23 34.65 9.81
C ARG A 245 1.42 34.43 8.54
N LYS A 246 0.15 34.86 8.51
CA LYS A 246 -0.71 34.75 7.33
C LYS A 246 -0.17 35.58 6.15
N LYS A 247 0.26 36.83 6.42
CA LYS A 247 0.91 37.69 5.44
C LYS A 247 2.23 37.09 4.95
N ALA A 248 3.07 36.59 5.86
CA ALA A 248 4.31 35.91 5.49
C ALA A 248 4.06 34.67 4.62
N CYS A 249 3.03 33.87 4.94
CA CYS A 249 2.64 32.70 4.16
C CYS A 249 2.15 33.07 2.75
N SER A 250 1.33 34.12 2.64
CA SER A 250 0.84 34.60 1.35
C SER A 250 2.00 35.16 0.49
N ALA A 251 2.91 35.93 1.10
CA ALA A 251 4.09 36.45 0.41
C ALA A 251 5.01 35.32 -0.09
N ALA A 252 5.32 34.34 0.77
CA ALA A 252 6.16 33.20 0.40
C ALA A 252 5.50 32.33 -0.69
N LEU A 253 4.17 32.16 -0.67
CA LEU A 253 3.46 31.42 -1.71
C LEU A 253 3.39 32.19 -3.05
N GLN A 254 3.38 33.52 -3.02
CA GLN A 254 3.42 34.35 -4.23
C GLN A 254 4.74 34.22 -4.98
N GLU A 255 5.85 34.01 -4.27
CA GLU A 255 7.18 33.77 -4.86
C GLU A 255 7.31 32.39 -5.51
N VAL A 256 6.35 31.47 -5.30
CA VAL A 256 6.40 30.15 -5.93
C VAL A 256 6.01 30.23 -7.40
N GLU A 257 6.98 29.90 -8.25
CA GLU A 257 6.79 29.70 -9.68
C GLU A 257 6.28 28.29 -9.96
N LEU A 258 5.17 28.21 -10.71
CA LEU A 258 4.61 26.93 -11.14
C LEU A 258 5.58 26.21 -12.07
N GLN A 259 5.81 24.93 -11.81
CA GLN A 259 6.57 24.05 -12.69
C GLN A 259 5.60 23.14 -13.47
N PRO A 260 5.50 23.26 -14.81
CA PRO A 260 4.61 22.41 -15.60
C PRO A 260 4.99 20.93 -15.50
N GLY A 261 3.98 20.06 -15.54
CA GLY A 261 4.18 18.60 -15.53
C GLY A 261 4.57 18.04 -14.15
N CYS A 262 4.35 18.81 -13.07
CA CYS A 262 4.41 18.33 -11.70
C CYS A 262 3.04 17.81 -11.22
N TYR A 263 3.05 17.01 -10.16
CA TYR A 263 1.84 16.42 -9.58
C TYR A 263 1.79 16.65 -8.07
N LEU A 264 0.65 16.46 -7.40
CA LEU A 264 0.67 16.57 -5.94
C LEU A 264 1.28 15.29 -5.34
N PRO A 265 2.31 15.35 -4.46
CA PRO A 265 2.89 14.13 -3.87
C PRO A 265 1.86 13.24 -3.16
N SER A 266 0.84 13.86 -2.53
CA SER A 266 -0.30 13.18 -1.89
C SER A 266 -1.36 12.65 -2.86
N ASN A 267 -1.35 13.10 -4.12
CA ASN A 267 -2.21 12.59 -5.17
C ASN A 267 -1.43 12.46 -6.51
N PRO A 268 -0.69 11.35 -6.70
CA PRO A 268 0.08 11.09 -7.92
C PRO A 268 -0.77 10.78 -9.15
N GLU A 269 -2.10 10.85 -9.08
CA GLU A 269 -2.98 10.65 -10.24
C GLU A 269 -3.34 11.96 -10.97
N ALA A 270 -2.89 13.10 -10.43
CA ALA A 270 -3.32 14.42 -10.86
C ALA A 270 -2.16 15.38 -11.13
N ILE A 271 -2.21 16.04 -12.30
CA ILE A 271 -1.23 17.05 -12.71
C ILE A 271 -1.61 18.41 -12.13
N VAL A 272 -0.64 19.14 -11.60
CA VAL A 272 -0.81 20.52 -11.14
C VAL A 272 -0.80 21.47 -12.34
N LEU A 273 -1.89 22.20 -12.51
CA LEU A 273 -2.10 23.19 -13.57
C LEU A 273 -1.90 24.63 -13.09
N ASP A 274 -2.20 24.92 -11.82
CA ASP A 274 -2.03 26.26 -11.24
C ASP A 274 -1.99 26.22 -9.71
N ILE A 275 -1.59 27.33 -9.09
CA ILE A 275 -1.54 27.55 -7.65
C ILE A 275 -2.30 28.83 -7.31
N ASP A 276 -3.24 28.75 -6.39
CA ASP A 276 -3.90 29.93 -5.83
C ASP A 276 -2.94 30.59 -4.84
N ARG A 277 -2.15 31.55 -5.33
CA ARG A 277 -1.13 32.29 -4.56
C ARG A 277 -1.71 33.10 -3.40
N SER A 278 -3.02 33.31 -3.37
CA SER A 278 -3.72 33.99 -2.27
C SER A 278 -4.30 33.04 -1.22
N SER A 279 -4.27 31.73 -1.47
CA SER A 279 -4.88 30.72 -0.59
C SER A 279 -4.06 30.35 0.65
N GLY A 280 -2.79 30.77 0.71
CA GLY A 280 -1.85 30.40 1.77
C GLY A 280 -2.37 30.72 3.16
N THR A 281 -2.80 29.69 3.89
CA THR A 281 -3.44 29.84 5.20
C THR A 281 -2.73 28.99 6.25
N PRO A 282 -1.97 29.60 7.18
CA PRO A 282 -1.37 28.88 8.31
C PRO A 282 -2.44 28.28 9.23
N MET A 283 -2.21 27.08 9.74
CA MET A 283 -3.10 26.43 10.70
C MET A 283 -2.90 26.97 12.12
N GLN A 284 -4.00 27.18 12.85
CA GLN A 284 -4.02 27.93 14.11
C GLN A 284 -3.40 27.16 15.31
N SER A 285 -3.57 25.85 15.35
CA SER A 285 -3.29 25.01 16.52
C SER A 285 -1.88 24.42 16.56
N ALA A 286 -1.06 24.55 15.51
CA ALA A 286 0.18 23.78 15.40
C ALA A 286 1.44 24.62 15.64
N ALA A 287 2.30 24.14 16.54
CA ALA A 287 3.60 24.74 16.85
C ALA A 287 4.55 24.71 15.64
N LYS A 288 4.40 23.69 14.79
CA LYS A 288 5.21 23.43 13.59
C LYS A 288 4.82 24.28 12.37
N ALA A 289 3.83 25.16 12.53
CA ALA A 289 3.35 26.07 11.49
C ALA A 289 3.05 25.39 10.12
N PRO A 290 2.22 24.32 10.09
CA PRO A 290 1.70 23.80 8.84
C PRO A 290 0.74 24.82 8.20
N TYR A 291 0.59 24.74 6.89
CA TYR A 291 -0.26 25.66 6.14
C TYR A 291 -1.02 24.94 5.02
N LEU A 292 -2.16 25.51 4.65
CA LEU A 292 -2.99 25.06 3.55
C LEU A 292 -2.70 25.91 2.31
N ALA A 293 -2.57 25.26 1.15
CA ALA A 293 -2.55 25.88 -0.16
C ALA A 293 -3.50 25.16 -1.12
N ARG A 294 -4.04 25.89 -2.10
CA ARG A 294 -4.95 25.35 -3.11
C ARG A 294 -4.25 25.30 -4.47
N PHE A 295 -4.42 24.17 -5.14
CA PHE A 295 -3.86 23.88 -6.44
C PHE A 295 -4.98 23.57 -7.41
N LYS A 296 -4.90 24.09 -8.62
CA LYS A 296 -5.74 23.63 -9.71
C LYS A 296 -5.10 22.36 -10.25
N VAL A 297 -5.81 21.25 -10.24
CA VAL A 297 -5.31 19.95 -10.66
C VAL A 297 -6.20 19.33 -11.73
N CYS A 298 -5.61 18.54 -12.62
CA CYS A 298 -6.30 17.74 -13.61
C CYS A 298 -6.07 16.26 -13.33
N ARG A 299 -7.14 15.52 -13.04
CA ARG A 299 -7.05 14.07 -12.80
C ARG A 299 -6.94 13.32 -14.13
N CYS A 300 -5.85 12.61 -14.33
CA CYS A 300 -5.59 11.85 -15.56
C CYS A 300 -5.14 10.39 -15.30
N GLY A 301 -4.98 9.99 -14.04
CA GLY A 301 -4.48 8.67 -13.66
C GLY A 301 -2.94 8.62 -13.66
N ILE A 302 -2.39 7.61 -12.98
CA ILE A 302 -0.94 7.47 -12.75
C ILE A 302 -0.18 7.33 -14.07
N THR A 303 -0.63 6.45 -14.98
CA THR A 303 0.06 6.21 -16.26
C THR A 303 0.13 7.45 -17.16
N GLU A 304 -0.98 8.18 -17.30
CA GLU A 304 -0.97 9.40 -18.12
C GLU A 304 -0.18 10.51 -17.43
N MET A 305 -0.27 10.63 -16.09
CA MET A 305 0.52 11.62 -15.35
C MET A 305 2.03 11.39 -15.56
N GLU A 306 2.50 10.16 -15.42
CA GLU A 306 3.91 9.80 -15.65
C GLU A 306 4.36 10.20 -17.06
N LYS A 307 3.56 9.83 -18.06
CA LYS A 307 3.83 10.13 -19.47
C LYS A 307 3.93 11.64 -19.71
N GLN A 308 3.03 12.43 -19.13
CA GLN A 308 3.06 13.89 -19.26
C GLN A 308 4.24 14.51 -18.51
N GLY A 309 4.54 14.06 -17.30
CA GLY A 309 5.71 14.49 -16.54
C GLY A 309 7.01 14.27 -17.33
N MET A 310 7.13 13.11 -17.97
CA MET A 310 8.26 12.76 -18.84
C MET A 310 8.28 13.58 -20.14
N ALA A 311 7.14 13.80 -20.79
CA ALA A 311 7.04 14.58 -22.02
C ALA A 311 7.46 16.04 -21.80
N VAL A 312 7.04 16.65 -20.69
CA VAL A 312 7.47 18.01 -20.33
C VAL A 312 8.97 18.09 -20.09
N SER A 313 9.54 17.08 -19.42
CA SER A 313 11.01 16.98 -19.26
C SER A 313 11.73 16.76 -20.60
N ALA A 314 11.06 16.21 -21.60
CA ALA A 314 11.60 16.13 -22.96
C ALA A 314 11.37 17.40 -23.80
N GLY A 315 10.87 18.49 -23.21
CA GLY A 315 10.63 19.78 -23.87
C GLY A 315 9.28 19.90 -24.59
N GLN A 316 8.35 18.98 -24.35
CA GLN A 316 6.99 19.04 -24.91
C GLN A 316 6.07 19.88 -24.01
N ALA A 317 5.09 20.55 -24.62
CA ALA A 317 4.06 21.26 -23.86
C ALA A 317 2.99 20.29 -23.34
N LEU A 318 2.37 20.62 -22.20
CA LEU A 318 1.22 19.89 -21.70
C LEU A 318 0.03 20.05 -22.67
N PRO A 319 -0.62 18.95 -23.08
CA PRO A 319 -1.83 19.01 -23.89
C PRO A 319 -3.01 19.52 -23.06
N ALA A 320 -3.94 20.21 -23.74
CA ALA A 320 -5.18 20.67 -23.12
C ALA A 320 -6.21 19.54 -23.01
N GLY A 321 -7.06 19.58 -21.98
CA GLY A 321 -8.21 18.69 -21.84
C GLY A 321 -7.88 17.25 -21.43
N LEU A 322 -6.83 17.04 -20.62
CA LEU A 322 -6.41 15.73 -20.13
C LEU A 322 -7.43 15.03 -19.21
N GLY A 323 -8.38 15.77 -18.64
CA GLY A 323 -9.34 15.24 -17.69
C GLY A 323 -10.10 16.34 -16.94
N PRO A 324 -10.91 15.98 -15.94
CA PRO A 324 -11.63 16.94 -15.13
C PRO A 324 -10.67 17.79 -14.29
N GLU A 325 -10.83 19.12 -14.40
CA GLU A 325 -10.08 20.10 -13.63
C GLU A 325 -10.81 20.46 -12.34
N LEU A 326 -10.11 20.48 -11.21
CA LEU A 326 -10.67 20.86 -9.92
C LEU A 326 -9.66 21.60 -9.06
N TRP A 327 -10.15 22.41 -8.12
CA TRP A 327 -9.30 23.01 -7.09
C TRP A 327 -9.17 22.05 -5.91
N GLN A 328 -7.95 21.59 -5.64
CA GLN A 328 -7.60 20.71 -4.54
C GLN A 328 -6.85 21.49 -3.48
N ALA A 329 -7.30 21.42 -2.23
CA ALA A 329 -6.52 21.91 -1.09
C ALA A 329 -5.54 20.83 -0.62
N ALA A 330 -4.32 21.23 -0.30
CA ALA A 330 -3.30 20.39 0.33
C ALA A 330 -2.72 21.10 1.55
N ILE A 331 -2.41 20.34 2.59
CA ILE A 331 -1.75 20.84 3.80
C ILE A 331 -0.29 20.39 3.76
N PHE A 332 0.64 21.33 3.89
CA PHE A 332 2.05 21.04 4.03
C PHE A 332 2.45 21.16 5.49
N LYS A 333 3.04 20.09 6.01
CA LYS A 333 3.52 19.99 7.38
C LYS A 333 5.01 19.70 7.37
N VAL A 334 5.79 20.41 8.19
CA VAL A 334 7.22 20.14 8.38
C VAL A 334 7.48 19.75 9.83
N GLY A 335 8.23 18.67 10.02
CA GLY A 335 8.57 18.12 11.34
C GLY A 335 7.41 17.43 12.03
N ASP A 336 6.33 17.05 11.32
CA ASP A 336 5.22 16.24 11.84
C ASP A 336 5.31 14.85 11.23
N ASP A 337 5.19 13.80 12.04
CA ASP A 337 5.21 12.42 11.53
C ASP A 337 3.90 12.07 10.79
N VAL A 338 3.95 12.17 9.46
CA VAL A 338 2.80 11.86 8.58
C VAL A 338 2.63 10.36 8.31
N ARG A 339 3.54 9.49 8.80
CA ARG A 339 3.49 8.04 8.53
C ARG A 339 2.26 7.39 9.18
N GLN A 340 1.91 7.82 10.39
CA GLN A 340 0.74 7.31 11.11
C GLN A 340 -0.57 7.68 10.38
N ASP A 341 -0.69 8.93 9.93
CA ASP A 341 -1.84 9.41 9.16
C ASP A 341 -1.96 8.62 7.84
N MET A 342 -0.85 8.40 7.14
CA MET A 342 -0.80 7.63 5.90
C MET A 342 -1.27 6.18 6.10
N LEU A 343 -0.85 5.52 7.18
CA LEU A 343 -1.32 4.16 7.51
C LEU A 343 -2.83 4.13 7.78
N ALA A 344 -3.35 5.10 8.54
CA ALA A 344 -4.77 5.19 8.83
C ALA A 344 -5.60 5.42 7.55
N LEU A 345 -5.16 6.33 6.68
CA LEU A 345 -5.80 6.60 5.39
C LEU A 345 -5.78 5.37 4.47
N GLN A 346 -4.70 4.60 4.49
CA GLN A 346 -4.62 3.36 3.74
C GLN A 346 -5.65 2.33 4.24
N VAL A 347 -5.80 2.14 5.55
CA VAL A 347 -6.81 1.25 6.13
C VAL A 347 -8.22 1.72 5.80
N ILE A 348 -8.49 3.03 5.88
CA ILE A 348 -9.77 3.63 5.48
C ILE A 348 -10.07 3.33 4.01
N SER A 349 -9.07 3.46 3.13
CA SER A 349 -9.20 3.15 1.71
C SER A 349 -9.49 1.67 1.45
N ILE A 350 -8.88 0.76 2.22
CA ILE A 350 -9.19 -0.68 2.17
C ILE A 350 -10.66 -0.91 2.55
N PHE A 351 -11.15 -0.31 3.64
CA PHE A 351 -12.56 -0.45 4.04
C PHE A 351 -13.52 0.11 3.01
N LYS A 352 -13.23 1.28 2.44
CA LYS A 352 -14.01 1.86 1.35
C LYS A 352 -14.15 0.87 0.19
N ASN A 353 -13.05 0.24 -0.23
CA ASN A 353 -13.06 -0.75 -1.30
C ASN A 353 -13.88 -2.01 -0.91
N ILE A 354 -13.78 -2.48 0.32
CA ILE A 354 -14.58 -3.61 0.83
C ILE A 354 -16.07 -3.27 0.79
N PHE A 355 -16.47 -2.10 1.31
CA PHE A 355 -17.87 -1.69 1.34
C PHE A 355 -18.46 -1.54 -0.06
N GLN A 356 -17.72 -0.94 -0.99
CA GLN A 356 -18.11 -0.85 -2.39
C GLN A 356 -18.24 -2.23 -3.04
N THR A 357 -17.33 -3.16 -2.75
CA THR A 357 -17.35 -4.53 -3.30
C THR A 357 -18.55 -5.33 -2.79
N VAL A 358 -18.92 -5.17 -1.52
CA VAL A 358 -20.10 -5.83 -0.92
C VAL A 358 -21.41 -5.13 -1.32
N GLY A 359 -21.33 -3.90 -1.84
CA GLY A 359 -22.50 -3.09 -2.21
C GLY A 359 -23.15 -2.39 -1.00
N LEU A 360 -22.39 -2.13 0.06
CA LEU A 360 -22.85 -1.34 1.21
C LEU A 360 -22.77 0.15 0.87
N ASP A 361 -23.90 0.85 1.03
CA ASP A 361 -23.99 2.30 0.81
C ASP A 361 -23.47 3.07 2.03
N LEU A 362 -22.14 3.14 2.13
CA LEU A 362 -21.42 3.85 3.19
C LEU A 362 -20.60 4.99 2.60
N PHE A 363 -20.72 6.17 3.18
CA PHE A 363 -19.97 7.34 2.75
C PHE A 363 -18.61 7.40 3.46
N LEU A 364 -17.54 7.14 2.70
CA LEU A 364 -16.15 7.38 3.07
C LEU A 364 -15.48 8.15 1.93
N PHE A 365 -14.85 9.29 2.26
CA PHE A 365 -14.18 10.15 1.30
C PHE A 365 -12.94 9.47 0.71
#